data_AF-A0AAW1T940-F1
#
_entry.id   AF-A0AAW1T940-F1
#
_cell.length_a   1.000
_cell.length_b   1.000
_cell.length_c   1.000
_cell.angle_alpha   90.00
_cell.angle_beta   90.00
_cell.angle_gamma   90.00
#
_symmetry.space_group_name_H-M   'P 1'
#
loop_
_entity.id
_entity.type
_entity.pdbx_description
1 polymer ?
#
loop_
_entity_poly.entity_id
_entity_poly.type
_entity_poly.pdbx_seq_one_letter_code
_entity_poly.pdbx_strand_id
1 'polypeptide(L)'
;MKGEGQQDSQLINSVYLDNTSLELYHGRLDKRPNAIAIRLRSATSTTDTNIAYGMGQGHPKLVFVERKTHRESWKGEESVKERITLAENLVLPFLEGKYTIEQAQSDLRAKNKTQNEIDKFSRLFVEIQQQVDSKQLHPMIRTQYMRTAFQIPYDASVRISLDTNLTMIRENPEDGPLLHLSG
;
A
#
# COMPACT_ATOMS: atom_id res chain seq x y z
N MET A 1 29.41 23.11 -12.32
CA MET A 1 29.65 21.82 -11.64
C MET A 1 28.41 21.48 -10.83
N LYS A 2 27.61 20.51 -11.29
CA LYS A 2 26.43 20.01 -10.53
C LYS A 2 26.94 18.94 -9.56
N GLY A 3 26.55 19.09 -8.30
CA GLY A 3 27.01 18.26 -7.18
C GLY A 3 26.71 16.77 -7.35
N GLU A 4 27.60 15.99 -6.76
CA GLU A 4 27.61 14.54 -6.71
C GLU A 4 26.36 13.97 -6.01
N GLY A 5 25.77 12.94 -6.62
CA GLY A 5 25.30 11.76 -5.89
C GLY A 5 23.99 11.80 -5.09
N GLN A 6 23.04 12.71 -5.35
CA GLN A 6 21.70 12.54 -4.76
C GLN A 6 20.89 11.57 -5.63
N GLN A 7 20.66 10.36 -5.12
CA GLN A 7 19.95 9.32 -5.86
C GLN A 7 18.44 9.67 -5.89
N ASP A 8 17.95 10.20 -7.02
CA ASP A 8 16.53 10.57 -7.26
C ASP A 8 15.56 9.37 -7.32
N SER A 9 15.98 8.20 -6.82
CA SER A 9 15.24 6.95 -6.85
C SER A 9 14.67 6.60 -5.48
N GLN A 10 13.39 6.26 -5.41
CA GLN A 10 12.72 5.82 -4.19
C GLN A 10 12.58 4.30 -4.17
N LEU A 11 12.90 3.67 -3.04
CA LEU A 11 12.60 2.26 -2.84
C LEU A 11 11.11 2.13 -2.53
N ILE A 12 10.37 1.45 -3.42
CA ILE A 12 8.95 1.18 -3.23
C ILE A 12 8.77 -0.28 -2.83
N ASN A 13 8.07 -0.48 -1.70
CA ASN A 13 7.60 -1.78 -1.26
C ASN A 13 6.08 -1.82 -1.36
N SER A 14 5.53 -2.89 -1.92
CA SER A 14 4.09 -3.13 -1.94
C SER A 14 3.80 -4.58 -1.60
N VAL A 15 3.15 -4.81 -0.45
CA VAL A 15 2.69 -6.13 -0.02
C VAL A 15 1.24 -6.29 -0.47
N TYR A 16 0.97 -7.26 -1.34
CA TYR A 16 -0.37 -7.61 -1.76
C TYR A 16 -0.98 -8.62 -0.80
N LEU A 17 -2.25 -8.39 -0.47
CA LEU A 17 -3.04 -9.30 0.35
C LEU A 17 -3.85 -10.21 -0.56
N ASP A 18 -3.95 -11.48 -0.20
CA ASP A 18 -4.86 -12.45 -0.80
C ASP A 18 -5.19 -13.53 0.23
N ASN A 19 -6.00 -14.52 -0.13
CA ASN A 19 -6.24 -15.70 0.69
C ASN A 19 -5.60 -16.96 0.07
N THR A 20 -5.69 -18.08 0.79
CA THR A 20 -5.15 -19.38 0.34
C THR A 20 -5.75 -19.87 -0.97
N SER A 21 -6.95 -19.42 -1.33
CA SER A 21 -7.59 -19.74 -2.62
C SER A 21 -7.20 -18.81 -3.77
N LEU A 22 -6.33 -17.81 -3.51
CA LEU A 22 -5.91 -16.80 -4.49
C LEU A 22 -7.11 -16.07 -5.13
N GLU A 23 -8.16 -15.82 -4.35
CA GLU A 23 -9.43 -15.29 -4.85
C GLU A 23 -9.23 -13.93 -5.53
N LEU A 24 -8.45 -13.02 -4.93
CA LEU A 24 -8.22 -11.69 -5.49
C LEU A 24 -7.36 -11.77 -6.74
N TYR A 25 -6.31 -12.58 -6.73
CA TYR A 25 -5.47 -12.85 -7.89
C TYR A 25 -6.29 -13.32 -9.10
N HIS A 26 -7.12 -14.36 -8.94
CA HIS A 26 -7.93 -14.88 -10.03
C HIS A 26 -8.95 -13.85 -10.52
N GLY A 27 -9.62 -13.14 -9.61
CA GLY A 27 -10.54 -12.07 -9.99
C GLY A 27 -9.87 -10.97 -10.83
N ARG A 28 -8.63 -10.59 -10.47
CA ARG A 28 -7.85 -9.58 -11.19
C ARG A 28 -7.28 -10.08 -12.51
N LEU A 29 -6.83 -11.34 -12.56
CA LEU A 29 -6.33 -11.99 -13.76
C LEU A 29 -7.43 -12.08 -14.83
N ASP A 30 -8.61 -12.53 -14.42
CA ASP A 30 -9.78 -12.71 -15.28
C ASP A 30 -10.50 -11.38 -15.59
N LYS A 31 -10.06 -10.26 -14.99
CA LYS A 31 -10.71 -8.95 -15.10
C LYS A 31 -12.21 -9.00 -14.78
N ARG A 32 -12.59 -9.74 -13.73
CA ARG A 32 -14.00 -9.84 -13.33
C ARG A 32 -14.55 -8.47 -12.92
N PRO A 33 -15.83 -8.17 -13.19
CA PRO A 33 -16.45 -6.93 -12.73
C PRO A 33 -16.27 -6.76 -11.22
N ASN A 34 -15.86 -5.57 -10.79
CA ASN A 34 -15.57 -5.24 -9.38
C ASN A 34 -14.42 -6.03 -8.73
N ALA A 35 -13.57 -6.72 -9.50
CA ALA A 35 -12.41 -7.41 -8.94
C ALA A 35 -11.44 -6.44 -8.24
N ILE A 36 -11.16 -6.70 -6.97
CA ILE A 36 -10.32 -5.84 -6.13
C ILE A 36 -8.89 -6.36 -6.04
N ALA A 37 -7.96 -5.44 -5.81
CA ALA A 37 -6.61 -5.74 -5.31
C ALA A 37 -6.36 -4.84 -4.10
N ILE A 38 -5.94 -5.43 -2.98
CA ILE A 38 -5.58 -4.70 -1.76
C ILE A 38 -4.08 -4.84 -1.55
N ARG A 39 -3.40 -3.72 -1.29
CA ARG A 39 -1.97 -3.71 -1.02
C ARG A 39 -1.56 -2.68 0.03
N LEU A 40 -0.56 -3.04 0.81
CA LEU A 40 0.14 -2.14 1.73
C LEU A 40 1.36 -1.60 1.01
N ARG A 41 1.38 -0.29 0.72
CA ARG A 41 2.50 0.35 0.03
C ARG A 41 3.25 1.28 0.98
N SER A 42 4.56 1.08 1.08
CA SER A 42 5.50 2.01 1.71
C SER A 42 6.51 2.50 0.68
N ALA A 43 7.05 3.69 0.92
CA ALA A 43 8.16 4.25 0.17
C ALA A 43 9.22 4.71 1.17
N THR A 44 10.47 4.33 0.93
CA THR A 44 11.61 4.78 1.72
C THR A 44 12.56 5.53 0.80
N SER A 45 13.08 6.66 1.27
CA SER A 45 14.14 7.38 0.55
C SER A 45 15.47 6.66 0.74
N THR A 46 16.30 6.57 -0.29
CA THR A 46 17.67 6.02 -0.18
C THR A 46 18.60 6.91 0.65
N THR A 47 18.19 8.15 0.95
CA THR A 47 18.87 9.02 1.92
C THR A 47 18.62 8.62 3.38
N ASP A 48 17.64 7.75 3.63
CA ASP A 48 17.46 7.13 4.95
C ASP A 48 18.48 5.99 5.05
N THR A 49 19.68 6.28 5.56
CA THR A 49 20.87 5.40 5.60
C THR A 49 20.72 4.10 6.40
N ASN A 50 19.52 3.75 6.85
CA ASN A 50 19.25 2.63 7.74
C ASN A 50 18.59 1.42 7.06
N ILE A 51 18.52 1.30 5.72
CA ILE A 51 17.86 0.13 5.10
C ILE A 51 18.64 -0.50 3.94
N ALA A 52 19.96 -0.54 4.04
CA ALA A 52 20.69 -1.56 3.30
C ALA A 52 20.59 -2.87 4.08
N TYR A 53 19.88 -3.86 3.54
CA TYR A 53 19.81 -5.25 4.03
C TYR A 53 19.04 -5.50 5.35
N GLY A 54 17.73 -5.21 5.39
CA GLY A 54 16.80 -5.91 6.29
C GLY A 54 17.14 -5.97 7.78
N MET A 55 18.00 -5.06 8.26
CA MET A 55 18.59 -5.03 9.60
C MET A 55 18.92 -3.58 9.95
N GLY A 56 17.94 -2.69 9.90
CA GLY A 56 18.17 -1.32 10.30
C GLY A 56 16.87 -0.57 10.58
N GLN A 57 16.90 0.17 11.68
CA GLN A 57 15.80 0.90 12.30
C GLN A 57 15.30 2.10 11.47
N GLY A 58 15.10 1.92 10.17
CA GLY A 58 14.54 2.89 9.23
C GLY A 58 13.10 2.55 8.90
N HIS A 59 12.25 2.30 9.88
CA HIS A 59 10.86 1.95 9.60
C HIS A 59 10.13 3.04 8.78
N PRO A 60 9.37 2.67 7.72
CA PRO A 60 8.58 3.65 6.99
C PRO A 60 7.56 4.28 7.93
N LYS A 61 7.63 5.60 8.15
CA LYS A 61 6.73 6.28 9.10
C LYS A 61 5.25 6.16 8.74
N LEU A 62 4.94 5.98 7.46
CA LEU A 62 3.58 5.92 6.94
C LEU A 62 3.46 4.80 5.89
N VAL A 63 2.35 4.07 5.96
CA VAL A 63 1.97 3.02 5.03
C VAL A 63 0.63 3.39 4.38
N PHE A 64 0.57 3.28 3.06
CA PHE A 64 -0.66 3.46 2.30
C PHE A 64 -1.36 2.11 2.18
N VAL A 65 -2.54 1.96 2.77
CA VAL A 65 -3.42 0.83 2.52
C VAL A 65 -4.26 1.18 1.30
N GLU A 66 -3.92 0.58 0.15
CA GLU A 66 -4.51 0.92 -1.15
C GLU A 66 -5.47 -0.20 -1.61
N ARG A 67 -6.66 0.17 -2.08
CA ARG A 67 -7.59 -0.71 -2.79
C ARG A 67 -7.74 -0.24 -4.23
N LYS A 68 -7.56 -1.16 -5.18
CA LYS A 68 -7.88 -0.95 -6.59
C LYS A 68 -9.08 -1.79 -6.96
N THR A 69 -10.13 -1.19 -7.49
CA THR A 69 -11.34 -1.88 -7.96
C THR A 69 -11.37 -1.83 -9.48
N HIS A 70 -11.45 -3.00 -10.12
CA HIS A 70 -11.64 -3.08 -11.57
C HIS A 70 -13.07 -2.70 -11.92
N ARG A 71 -13.23 -1.81 -12.90
CA ARG A 71 -14.50 -1.56 -13.58
C ARG A 71 -14.35 -1.83 -15.07
N GLU A 72 -15.45 -2.24 -15.68
CA GLU A 72 -15.48 -2.64 -17.08
C GLU A 72 -15.47 -1.41 -17.98
N SER A 73 -14.32 -1.15 -18.62
CA SER A 73 -14.12 0.04 -19.45
C SER A 73 -15.10 0.13 -20.63
N TRP A 74 -15.62 -1.00 -21.12
CA TRP A 74 -16.59 -1.01 -22.22
C TRP A 74 -17.96 -0.42 -21.82
N LYS A 75 -18.27 -0.37 -20.51
CA LYS A 75 -19.44 0.33 -19.96
C LYS A 75 -19.20 1.83 -19.73
N GLY A 76 -18.01 2.34 -20.07
CA GLY A 76 -17.60 3.72 -19.78
C GLY A 76 -17.21 3.95 -18.32
N GLU A 77 -17.04 2.90 -17.53
CA GLU A 77 -16.64 3.02 -16.13
C GLU A 77 -15.12 2.95 -15.95
N GLU A 78 -14.55 3.89 -15.19
CA GLU A 78 -13.13 3.88 -14.86
C GLU A 78 -12.83 3.03 -13.63
N SER A 79 -11.72 2.27 -13.69
CA SER A 79 -11.24 1.55 -12.52
C SER A 79 -10.84 2.53 -11.41
N VAL A 80 -11.28 2.25 -10.19
CA VAL A 80 -11.13 3.17 -9.05
C VAL A 80 -9.91 2.77 -8.22
N LYS A 81 -9.12 3.75 -7.80
CA LYS A 81 -8.03 3.58 -6.82
C LYS A 81 -8.30 4.45 -5.60
N GLU A 82 -8.43 3.82 -4.45
CA GLU A 82 -8.65 4.47 -3.16
C GLU A 82 -7.55 4.07 -2.18
N ARG A 83 -7.29 4.91 -1.17
CA ARG A 83 -6.32 4.59 -0.13
C ARG A 83 -6.61 5.31 1.18
N ILE A 84 -6.26 4.66 2.28
CA ILE A 84 -6.04 5.30 3.59
C ILE A 84 -4.54 5.32 3.91
N THR A 85 -4.13 6.19 4.82
CA THR A 85 -2.75 6.26 5.31
C THR A 85 -2.75 5.92 6.80
N LEU A 86 -1.92 4.95 7.19
CA LEU A 86 -1.72 4.54 8.58
C LEU A 86 -0.25 4.74 8.96
N ALA A 87 0.00 4.93 10.26
CA ALA A 87 1.36 4.74 10.79
C ALA A 87 1.70 3.24 10.71
N GLU A 88 2.96 2.91 10.47
CA GLU A 88 3.38 1.52 10.27
C GLU A 88 3.02 0.62 11.47
N ASN A 89 3.22 1.11 12.71
CA ASN A 89 2.85 0.39 13.92
C ASN A 89 1.35 0.11 14.08
N LEU A 90 0.48 0.80 13.32
CA LEU A 90 -0.97 0.58 13.30
C LEU A 90 -1.41 -0.37 12.18
N VAL A 91 -0.53 -0.75 11.24
CA VAL A 91 -0.90 -1.59 10.10
C VAL A 91 -1.28 -3.00 10.53
N LEU A 92 -0.47 -3.65 11.37
CA LEU A 92 -0.79 -4.99 11.87
C LEU A 92 -2.06 -4.99 12.75
N PRO A 93 -2.19 -4.10 13.76
CA PRO A 93 -3.45 -3.95 14.51
C PRO A 93 -4.68 -3.70 13.63
N PHE A 94 -4.53 -2.93 12.53
CA PHE A 94 -5.61 -2.71 11.57
C PHE A 94 -6.04 -4.00 10.86
N LEU A 95 -5.09 -4.78 10.36
CA LEU A 95 -5.37 -6.05 9.68
C LEU A 95 -5.96 -7.10 10.63
N GLU A 96 -5.53 -7.10 11.89
CA GLU A 96 -6.05 -8.00 12.93
C GLU A 96 -7.38 -7.54 13.54
N GLY A 97 -7.95 -6.42 13.09
CA GLY A 97 -9.19 -5.87 13.65
C GLY A 97 -9.05 -5.24 15.04
N LYS A 98 -7.84 -5.18 15.60
CA LYS A 98 -7.55 -4.61 16.93
C LYS A 98 -7.54 -3.08 16.95
N TYR A 99 -7.20 -2.45 15.83
CA TYR A 99 -7.33 -1.01 15.65
C TYR A 99 -8.72 -0.71 15.10
N THR A 100 -9.58 -0.11 15.94
CA THR A 100 -10.99 0.07 15.63
C THR A 100 -11.25 1.38 14.90
N ILE A 101 -12.43 1.51 14.28
CA ILE A 101 -12.80 2.74 13.60
C ILE A 101 -12.95 3.92 14.57
N GLU A 102 -13.42 3.68 15.80
CA GLU A 102 -13.56 4.71 16.83
C GLU A 102 -12.20 5.28 17.23
N GLN A 103 -11.20 4.40 17.41
CA GLN A 103 -9.82 4.80 17.68
C GLN A 103 -9.28 5.61 16.50
N ALA A 104 -9.48 5.15 15.27
CA ALA A 104 -9.02 5.85 14.09
C ALA A 104 -9.67 7.23 13.88
N GLN A 105 -10.97 7.36 14.17
CA GLN A 105 -11.65 8.65 14.16
C GLN A 105 -11.11 9.59 15.25
N SER A 106 -10.87 9.08 16.46
CA SER A 106 -10.26 9.85 17.55
C SER A 106 -8.89 10.38 17.16
N ASP A 107 -8.03 9.54 16.58
CA ASP A 107 -6.70 9.91 16.13
C ASP A 107 -6.72 10.98 15.02
N LEU A 108 -7.70 10.92 14.11
CA LEU A 108 -7.86 11.92 13.06
C LEU A 108 -8.39 13.25 13.62
N ARG A 109 -9.32 13.22 14.59
CA ARG A 109 -9.79 14.43 15.29
C ARG A 109 -8.65 15.10 16.05
N ALA A 110 -7.79 14.32 16.73
CA ALA A 110 -6.60 14.83 17.41
C ALA A 110 -5.59 15.50 16.44
N LYS A 111 -5.60 15.10 15.17
CA LYS A 111 -4.81 15.71 14.08
C LYS A 111 -5.52 16.86 13.36
N ASN A 112 -6.62 17.37 13.91
CA ASN A 112 -7.42 18.47 13.35
C ASN A 112 -7.91 18.23 11.92
N LYS A 113 -8.22 16.97 11.57
CA LYS A 113 -8.83 16.63 10.27
C LYS A 113 -10.29 17.07 10.21
N THR A 114 -10.72 17.50 9.03
CA THR A 114 -12.11 17.95 8.80
C THR A 114 -13.07 16.76 8.89
N GLN A 115 -14.35 17.02 9.24
CA GLN A 115 -15.35 15.96 9.32
C GLN A 115 -15.48 15.17 8.00
N ASN A 116 -15.44 15.86 6.85
CA ASN A 116 -15.49 15.23 5.53
C ASN A 116 -14.27 14.32 5.26
N GLU A 117 -13.07 14.71 5.70
CA GLU A 117 -11.88 13.83 5.60
C GLU A 117 -12.05 12.59 6.50
N ILE A 118 -12.57 12.77 7.71
CA ILE A 118 -12.84 11.68 8.66
C ILE A 118 -13.87 10.71 8.08
N ASP A 119 -14.97 11.21 7.51
CA ASP A 119 -16.03 10.37 6.95
C ASP A 119 -15.53 9.55 5.76
N LYS A 120 -14.77 10.18 4.83
CA LYS A 120 -14.16 9.49 3.68
C LYS A 120 -13.16 8.43 4.12
N PHE A 121 -12.31 8.74 5.10
CA PHE A 121 -11.38 7.78 5.69
C PHE A 121 -12.14 6.64 6.34
N SER A 122 -13.16 6.95 7.15
CA SER A 122 -13.91 5.97 7.95
C SER A 122 -14.62 4.96 7.06
N ARG A 123 -15.27 5.43 6.00
CA ARG A 123 -15.91 4.56 5.01
C ARG A 123 -14.91 3.56 4.44
N LEU A 124 -13.77 4.05 3.93
CA LEU A 124 -12.79 3.18 3.29
C LEU A 124 -12.08 2.25 4.28
N PHE A 125 -11.82 2.72 5.50
CA PHE A 125 -11.24 1.94 6.59
C PHE A 125 -12.10 0.71 6.89
N VAL A 126 -13.40 0.93 7.13
CA VAL A 126 -14.35 -0.14 7.44
C VAL A 126 -14.48 -1.09 6.26
N GLU A 127 -14.64 -0.57 5.03
CA GLU A 127 -14.76 -1.40 3.84
C GLU A 127 -13.54 -2.32 3.63
N ILE A 128 -12.31 -1.80 3.81
CA ILE A 128 -11.09 -2.60 3.66
C ILE A 128 -10.98 -3.62 4.80
N GLN A 129 -11.23 -3.22 6.05
CA GLN A 129 -11.13 -4.13 7.19
C GLN A 129 -12.15 -5.27 7.08
N GLN A 130 -13.38 -4.99 6.65
CA GLN A 130 -14.39 -6.01 6.34
C GLN A 130 -13.97 -6.93 5.20
N GLN A 131 -13.32 -6.42 4.16
CA GLN A 131 -12.79 -7.24 3.05
C GLN A 131 -11.65 -8.14 3.50
N VAL A 132 -10.77 -7.65 4.38
CA VAL A 132 -9.69 -8.44 4.98
C VAL A 132 -10.26 -9.58 5.82
N ASP A 133 -11.22 -9.28 6.69
CA ASP A 133 -11.85 -10.28 7.57
C ASP A 133 -12.71 -11.28 6.76
N SER A 134 -13.72 -10.81 6.02
CA SER A 134 -14.66 -11.70 5.31
C SER A 134 -14.00 -12.65 4.29
N LYS A 135 -12.89 -12.23 3.68
CA LYS A 135 -12.14 -13.03 2.71
C LYS A 135 -10.92 -13.72 3.31
N GLN A 136 -10.66 -13.54 4.60
CA GLN A 136 -9.49 -14.08 5.31
C GLN A 136 -8.18 -13.72 4.60
N LEU A 137 -8.04 -12.44 4.24
CA LEU A 137 -6.88 -11.95 3.51
C LEU A 137 -5.67 -11.84 4.43
N HIS A 138 -4.54 -12.31 3.95
CA HIS A 138 -3.24 -12.16 4.58
C HIS A 138 -2.20 -11.73 3.54
N PRO A 139 -1.05 -11.18 3.97
CA PRO A 139 0.09 -10.94 3.10
C PRO A 139 0.47 -12.20 2.33
N MET A 140 0.66 -12.05 1.02
CA MET A 140 0.96 -13.18 0.13
C MET A 140 2.21 -12.92 -0.73
N ILE A 141 2.34 -11.71 -1.28
CA ILE A 141 3.47 -11.36 -2.13
C ILE A 141 3.89 -9.91 -1.95
N ARG A 142 5.19 -9.67 -1.78
CA ARG A 142 5.80 -8.34 -1.79
C ARG A 142 6.43 -8.09 -3.15
N THR A 143 6.10 -6.96 -3.75
CA THR A 143 6.84 -6.40 -4.88
C THR A 143 7.75 -5.28 -4.38
N GLN A 144 9.01 -5.34 -4.74
CA GLN A 144 10.03 -4.33 -4.40
C GLN A 144 10.68 -3.83 -5.69
N TYR A 145 10.84 -2.52 -5.81
CA TYR A 145 11.52 -1.91 -6.96
C TYR A 145 12.02 -0.50 -6.61
N MET A 146 13.00 -0.03 -7.37
CA MET A 146 13.50 1.33 -7.32
C MET A 146 12.77 2.16 -8.36
N ARG A 147 12.09 3.25 -7.93
CA ARG A 147 11.36 4.13 -8.83
C ARG A 147 12.06 5.48 -8.99
N THR A 148 12.34 5.84 -10.23
CA THR A 148 12.71 7.20 -10.62
C THR A 148 11.56 7.83 -11.39
N ALA A 149 11.17 9.06 -11.02
CA ALA A 149 10.09 9.79 -11.68
C ALA A 149 10.63 11.02 -12.41
N PHE A 150 10.20 11.21 -13.65
CA PHE A 150 10.53 12.35 -14.50
C PHE A 150 9.25 13.12 -14.79
N GLN A 151 9.21 14.37 -14.35
CA GLN A 151 8.09 15.28 -14.58
C GLN A 151 8.62 16.70 -14.70
N ILE A 152 8.12 17.44 -15.69
CA ILE A 152 8.37 18.87 -15.80
C ILE A 152 7.55 19.59 -14.70
N PRO A 153 8.16 20.42 -13.85
CA PRO A 153 7.41 21.15 -12.83
C PRO A 153 6.28 21.97 -13.45
N TYR A 154 5.08 21.92 -12.85
CA TYR A 154 3.88 22.63 -13.31
C TYR A 154 3.33 22.22 -14.69
N ASP A 155 3.90 21.18 -15.31
CA ASP A 155 3.36 20.58 -16.53
C ASP A 155 2.97 19.12 -16.26
N ALA A 156 1.70 18.82 -16.51
CA ALA A 156 1.11 17.50 -16.33
C ALA A 156 0.89 16.78 -17.66
N SER A 157 1.34 17.34 -18.78
CA SER A 157 1.17 16.77 -20.12
C SER A 157 1.86 15.40 -20.27
N VAL A 158 3.07 15.27 -19.72
CA VAL A 158 3.86 14.04 -19.75
C VAL A 158 4.49 13.79 -18.39
N ARG A 159 4.28 12.57 -17.87
CA ARG A 159 4.94 12.06 -16.67
C ARG A 159 5.45 10.65 -16.93
N ILE A 160 6.74 10.45 -16.70
CA ILE A 160 7.40 9.16 -16.91
C ILE A 160 7.87 8.62 -15.57
N SER A 161 7.70 7.33 -15.33
CA SER A 161 8.32 6.62 -14.21
C SER A 161 9.08 5.40 -14.73
N LEU A 162 10.32 5.22 -14.26
CA LEU A 162 11.13 4.05 -14.54
C LEU A 162 11.28 3.24 -13.25
N ASP A 163 10.87 1.98 -13.30
CA ASP A 163 11.04 1.02 -12.21
C ASP A 163 12.21 0.09 -12.56
N THR A 164 13.25 0.07 -11.74
CA THR A 164 14.40 -0.84 -11.87
C THR A 164 14.46 -1.81 -10.69
N ASN A 165 15.23 -2.88 -10.83
CA ASN A 165 15.47 -3.87 -9.78
C ASN A 165 14.17 -4.50 -9.24
N LEU A 166 13.18 -4.69 -10.11
CA LEU A 166 11.90 -5.30 -9.75
C LEU A 166 12.12 -6.73 -9.22
N THR A 167 11.67 -6.96 -8.00
CA THR A 167 11.74 -8.25 -7.32
C THR A 167 10.37 -8.59 -6.74
N MET A 168 10.03 -9.88 -6.76
CA MET A 168 8.85 -10.42 -6.09
C MET A 168 9.28 -11.41 -5.02
N ILE A 169 8.77 -11.25 -3.80
CA ILE A 169 9.12 -12.04 -2.62
C ILE A 169 7.83 -12.64 -2.05
N ARG A 170 7.82 -13.94 -1.79
CA ARG A 170 6.70 -14.59 -1.12
C ARG A 170 6.64 -14.12 0.34
N GLU A 171 5.49 -13.60 0.75
CA GLU A 171 5.20 -13.33 2.16
C GLU A 171 4.60 -14.61 2.75
N ASN A 172 5.13 -15.05 3.90
CA ASN A 172 4.73 -16.27 4.61
C ASN A 172 4.97 -17.60 3.85
N PRO A 173 6.19 -18.16 3.92
CA PRO A 173 6.51 -19.41 3.24
C PRO A 173 5.77 -20.62 3.84
N GLU A 174 5.74 -20.79 5.16
CA GLU A 174 5.11 -21.91 5.89
C GLU A 174 4.93 -21.49 7.37
N ASP A 175 3.69 -21.45 7.91
CA ASP A 175 3.32 -21.22 9.33
C ASP A 175 4.04 -20.11 10.13
N GLY A 176 4.59 -19.10 9.44
CA GLY A 176 5.23 -17.93 10.04
C GLY A 176 4.22 -16.83 10.43
N PRO A 177 4.63 -15.82 11.21
CA PRO A 177 3.77 -14.69 11.56
C PRO A 177 3.26 -13.97 10.30
N LEU A 178 1.99 -13.53 10.34
CA LEU A 178 1.22 -12.99 9.21
C LEU A 178 1.93 -11.87 8.43
N LEU A 179 2.85 -11.15 9.05
CA LEU A 179 3.64 -10.08 8.44
C LEU A 179 5.10 -10.22 8.89
N HIS A 180 6.02 -10.44 7.94
CA HIS A 180 7.45 -10.22 8.21
C HIS A 180 7.79 -8.75 7.89
N LEU A 181 7.33 -7.85 8.78
CA LEU A 181 7.89 -6.52 8.92
C LEU A 181 9.12 -6.66 9.83
N SER A 182 10.18 -7.28 9.30
CA SER A 182 11.35 -7.66 10.10
C SER A 182 11.99 -6.47 10.83
N GLY A 183 12.14 -6.64 12.14
CA GLY A 183 13.23 -6.25 13.06
C GLY A 183 14.15 -5.10 12.73
#